data_AF-A0A5J4VB13-F1
#
_entry.id   AF-A0A5J4VB13-F1
#
_cell.length_a   1.000
_cell.length_b   1.000
_cell.length_c   1.000
_cell.angle_alpha   90.00
_cell.angle_beta   90.00
_cell.angle_gamma   90.00
#
_symmetry.space_group_name_H-M   'P 1'
#
loop_
_entity.id
_entity.type
_entity.pdbx_description
1 polymer ?
#
loop_
_entity_poly.entity_id
_entity_poly.type
_entity_poly.pdbx_seq_one_letter_code
_entity_poly.pdbx_strand_id
1 'polypeptide(L)'
;MVFILLLIANTLAYQIPSLQILDNAPCQWNVSKYNIGTNTSSKTAKTINAVLEQTCVDGYQITLEDNRHYEFIGINKAKTSPIVIKGGPPRDGNNIWTTWLLNSAQICTIFLVEGDLTLQNIQFNFTLSDDRILIIASSMGFKTFLLDQ
;
A
#
# COMPACT_ATOMS: atom_id res chain seq x y z
N MET A 1 35.89 -61.60 32.39
CA MET A 1 36.54 -60.28 32.41
C MET A 1 36.06 -59.54 31.18
N VAL A 2 35.11 -58.62 31.34
CA VAL A 2 34.35 -58.00 30.23
C VAL A 2 34.92 -56.61 29.97
N PHE A 3 35.42 -56.38 28.75
CA PHE A 3 35.81 -55.05 28.28
C PHE A 3 34.61 -54.38 27.61
N ILE A 4 34.16 -53.27 28.19
CA ILE A 4 33.16 -52.38 27.61
C ILE A 4 33.89 -51.43 26.65
N LEU A 5 33.59 -51.53 25.35
CA LEU A 5 33.96 -50.51 24.37
C LEU A 5 32.81 -49.51 24.25
N LEU A 6 33.02 -48.31 24.81
CA LEU A 6 32.18 -47.13 24.59
C LEU A 6 32.34 -46.66 23.14
N LEU A 7 31.28 -46.75 22.33
CA LEU A 7 31.21 -46.07 21.04
C LEU A 7 30.64 -44.66 21.28
N ILE A 8 31.48 -43.65 21.07
CA ILE A 8 31.10 -42.24 21.08
C ILE A 8 30.43 -41.92 19.74
N ALA A 9 29.13 -41.64 19.76
CA ALA A 9 28.41 -41.16 18.58
C ALA A 9 28.70 -39.66 18.38
N ASN A 10 29.59 -39.34 17.45
CA ASN A 10 29.75 -37.97 16.97
C ASN A 10 28.59 -37.63 16.03
N THR A 11 27.53 -37.00 16.55
CA THR A 11 26.52 -36.34 15.73
C THR A 11 26.94 -34.89 15.50
N LEU A 12 27.53 -34.60 14.34
CA LEU A 12 27.58 -33.24 13.82
C LEU A 12 26.14 -32.87 13.45
N ALA A 13 25.52 -31.99 14.24
CA ALA A 13 24.26 -31.35 13.86
C ALA A 13 24.54 -30.46 12.66
N TYR A 14 24.17 -30.91 11.46
CA TYR A 14 24.19 -30.09 10.26
C TYR A 14 23.02 -29.10 10.37
N GLN A 15 23.29 -27.84 10.71
CA GLN A 15 22.30 -26.78 10.62
C GLN A 15 21.92 -26.60 9.15
N ILE A 16 20.74 -27.08 8.78
CA ILE A 16 20.10 -26.71 7.51
C ILE A 16 19.88 -25.20 7.59
N PRO A 17 20.46 -24.37 6.69
CA PRO A 17 20.10 -22.97 6.60
C PRO A 17 18.59 -22.92 6.37
N SER A 18 17.86 -22.19 7.22
CA SER A 18 16.43 -21.99 7.03
C SER A 18 16.20 -21.55 5.58
N LEU A 19 15.48 -22.36 4.81
CA LEU A 19 14.99 -21.97 3.50
C LEU A 19 14.13 -20.72 3.74
N GLN A 20 14.67 -19.55 3.47
CA GLN A 20 13.88 -18.33 3.46
C GLN A 20 12.91 -18.51 2.31
N ILE A 21 11.69 -18.93 2.62
CA ILE A 21 10.57 -18.79 1.71
C ILE A 21 10.59 -17.31 1.36
N LEU A 22 10.88 -16.99 0.10
CA LEU A 22 10.65 -15.64 -0.40
C LEU A 22 9.13 -15.48 -0.29
N ASP A 23 8.69 -14.90 0.82
CA ASP A 23 7.29 -14.58 1.02
C ASP A 23 7.00 -13.51 -0.03
N ASN A 24 6.47 -13.94 -1.17
CA ASN A 24 6.10 -13.08 -2.30
C ASN A 24 4.87 -12.27 -1.88
N ALA A 25 5.10 -11.37 -0.93
CA ALA A 25 4.08 -10.58 -0.28
C ALA A 25 4.19 -9.13 -0.74
N PRO A 26 3.07 -8.46 -1.02
CA PRO A 26 3.09 -7.05 -1.39
C PRO A 26 3.74 -6.23 -0.28
N CYS A 27 4.43 -5.16 -0.66
CA CYS A 27 4.96 -4.21 0.29
C CYS A 27 3.83 -3.56 1.09
N GLN A 28 3.82 -3.77 2.40
CA GLN A 28 2.90 -3.11 3.29
C GLN A 28 3.47 -1.75 3.71
N TRP A 29 2.69 -0.68 3.56
CA TRP A 29 3.07 0.68 3.91
C TRP A 29 1.96 1.39 4.67
N ASN A 30 2.35 2.17 5.68
CA ASN A 30 1.45 3.06 6.40
C ASN A 30 1.71 4.51 6.01
N VAL A 31 0.66 5.20 5.57
CA VAL A 31 0.70 6.59 5.13
C VAL A 31 -0.05 7.46 6.13
N SER A 32 0.63 8.48 6.63
CA SER A 32 0.04 9.51 7.49
C SER A 32 0.73 10.83 7.25
N LYS A 33 -0.03 11.92 7.28
CA LYS A 33 0.48 13.30 7.23
C LYS A 33 1.44 13.63 8.38
N TYR A 34 1.41 12.84 9.47
CA TYR A 34 2.28 12.99 10.64
C TYR A 34 3.65 12.33 10.44
N ASN A 35 3.81 11.45 9.45
CA ASN A 35 5.11 10.88 9.11
C ASN A 35 6.04 11.93 8.49
N ILE A 36 7.34 11.79 8.75
CA ILE A 36 8.39 12.64 8.18
C ILE A 36 9.02 11.90 7.01
N GLY A 37 8.75 12.37 5.78
CA GLY A 37 9.30 11.78 4.57
C GLY A 37 8.92 10.30 4.40
N THR A 38 9.88 9.49 3.96
CA THR A 38 9.76 8.04 3.79
C THR A 38 10.75 7.33 4.70
N ASN A 39 10.28 6.34 5.46
CA ASN A 39 11.13 5.46 6.26
C ASN A 39 10.93 4.02 5.79
N THR A 40 11.93 3.49 5.09
CA THR A 40 11.89 2.14 4.50
C THR A 40 11.98 1.02 5.54
N SER A 41 12.61 1.29 6.69
CA SER A 41 12.77 0.33 7.78
C SER A 41 11.45 0.11 8.53
N SER A 42 10.73 1.20 8.84
CA SER A 42 9.42 1.12 9.51
C SER A 42 8.25 1.00 8.53
N LYS A 43 8.51 1.05 7.22
CA LYS A 43 7.49 1.05 6.16
C LYS A 43 6.42 2.14 6.36
N THR A 44 6.88 3.34 6.70
CA THR A 44 6.01 4.51 6.87
C THR A 44 6.36 5.59 5.85
N ALA A 45 5.36 6.31 5.38
CA ALA A 45 5.55 7.43 4.47
C ALA A 45 4.57 8.56 4.77
N LYS A 46 4.93 9.78 4.35
CA LYS A 46 4.04 10.94 4.45
C LYS A 46 2.94 10.93 3.38
N THR A 47 3.26 10.41 2.20
CA THR A 47 2.41 10.46 1.01
C THR A 47 2.39 9.12 0.29
N ILE A 48 1.35 8.87 -0.51
CA ILE A 48 1.19 7.69 -1.34
C ILE A 48 2.21 7.71 -2.49
N ASN A 49 2.46 8.86 -3.13
CA ASN A 49 3.48 8.98 -4.17
C ASN A 49 4.86 8.56 -3.65
N ALA A 50 5.21 8.94 -2.41
CA ALA A 50 6.47 8.55 -1.80
C ALA A 50 6.59 7.02 -1.60
N VAL A 51 5.47 6.33 -1.38
CA VAL A 51 5.40 4.86 -1.40
C VAL A 51 5.55 4.31 -2.81
N LEU A 52 4.85 4.91 -3.79
CA LEU A 52 4.90 4.48 -5.19
C LEU A 52 6.28 4.70 -5.83
N GLU A 53 7.11 5.60 -5.30
CA GLU A 53 8.53 5.72 -5.71
C GLU A 53 9.39 4.53 -5.27
N GLN A 54 8.93 3.74 -4.29
CA GLN A 54 9.65 2.56 -3.82
C GLN A 54 9.41 1.35 -4.74
N THR A 55 10.43 0.50 -4.86
CA THR A 55 10.32 -0.75 -5.62
C THR A 55 9.61 -1.81 -4.78
N CYS A 56 8.50 -2.34 -5.30
CA CYS A 56 7.73 -3.41 -4.70
C CYS A 56 7.30 -4.40 -5.79
N VAL A 57 8.00 -5.53 -5.87
CA VAL A 57 7.87 -6.50 -6.96
C VAL A 57 6.46 -7.11 -6.96
N ASP A 58 6.02 -7.59 -5.79
CA ASP A 58 4.73 -8.26 -5.60
C ASP A 58 3.56 -7.27 -5.39
N GLY A 59 3.78 -5.99 -5.68
CA GLY A 59 2.77 -4.94 -5.55
C GLY A 59 2.78 -4.24 -4.19
N TYR A 60 1.75 -3.43 -3.97
CA TYR A 60 1.67 -2.46 -2.90
C TYR A 60 0.39 -2.66 -2.09
N GLN A 61 0.53 -2.65 -0.77
CA GLN A 61 -0.58 -2.59 0.17
C GLN A 61 -0.41 -1.36 1.07
N ILE A 62 -1.20 -0.32 0.79
CA ILE A 62 -1.06 1.00 1.40
C ILE A 62 -2.23 1.24 2.36
N THR A 63 -1.93 1.51 3.62
CA THR A 63 -2.90 1.88 4.65
C THR A 63 -2.86 3.39 4.89
N LEU A 64 -3.98 4.08 4.72
CA LEU A 64 -4.09 5.50 5.09
C LEU A 64 -4.53 5.60 6.56
N GLU A 65 -3.64 6.04 7.44
CA GLU A 65 -3.90 6.02 8.89
C GLU A 65 -4.73 7.23 9.38
N ASP A 66 -4.84 8.26 8.53
CA ASP A 66 -5.58 9.48 8.86
C ASP A 66 -7.03 9.41 8.36
N ASN A 67 -7.92 10.09 9.09
CA ASN A 67 -9.33 10.26 8.70
C ASN A 67 -9.52 11.20 7.49
N ARG A 68 -8.52 12.03 7.17
CA ARG A 68 -8.50 12.94 6.03
C ARG A 68 -7.15 12.84 5.33
N HIS A 69 -7.19 12.49 4.06
CA HIS A 69 -6.01 12.38 3.22
C HIS A 69 -6.12 13.36 2.05
N TYR A 70 -5.03 14.05 1.74
CA TYR A 70 -4.98 15.07 0.70
C TYR A 70 -3.80 14.81 -0.21
N GLU A 71 -4.08 14.30 -1.39
CA GLU A 71 -3.04 13.99 -2.34
C GLU A 71 -3.62 13.81 -3.74
N PHE A 72 -2.87 14.29 -4.74
CA PHE A 72 -3.02 13.85 -6.12
C PHE A 72 -2.01 12.72 -6.37
N ILE A 73 -2.46 11.60 -6.92
CA ILE A 73 -1.56 10.50 -7.30
C ILE A 73 -1.61 10.22 -8.80
N GLY A 74 -0.42 10.06 -9.39
CA GLY A 74 -0.24 9.56 -10.74
C GLY A 74 0.26 8.12 -10.68
N ILE A 75 -0.51 7.17 -11.21
CA ILE A 75 -0.15 5.77 -11.23
C ILE A 75 0.29 5.38 -12.64
N ASN A 76 1.55 4.95 -12.72
CA ASN A 76 2.13 4.32 -13.89
C ASN A 76 2.98 3.15 -13.41
N LYS A 77 2.33 2.00 -13.20
CA LYS A 77 2.93 0.78 -12.65
C LYS A 77 2.55 -0.42 -13.50
N ALA A 78 3.45 -1.40 -13.56
CA ALA A 78 3.17 -2.67 -14.22
C ALA A 78 1.97 -3.36 -13.56
N LYS A 79 1.09 -3.97 -14.37
CA LYS A 79 -0.07 -4.73 -13.86
C LYS A 79 0.32 -5.92 -12.97
N THR A 80 1.54 -6.43 -13.11
CA THR A 80 2.11 -7.48 -12.25
C THR A 80 2.41 -7.01 -10.82
N SER A 81 2.38 -5.70 -10.56
CA SER A 81 2.62 -5.10 -9.25
C SER A 81 1.39 -4.30 -8.81
N PRO A 82 0.28 -4.97 -8.45
CA PRO A 82 -1.00 -4.33 -8.18
C PRO A 82 -0.91 -3.40 -6.95
N ILE A 83 -1.76 -2.38 -6.92
CA ILE A 83 -1.82 -1.40 -5.84
C ILE A 83 -3.15 -1.54 -5.12
N VAL A 84 -3.11 -1.76 -3.81
CA VAL A 84 -4.27 -1.71 -2.92
C VAL A 84 -4.10 -0.53 -1.97
N ILE A 85 -5.05 0.39 -1.97
CA ILE A 85 -5.10 1.51 -1.02
C ILE A 85 -6.34 1.33 -0.15
N LYS A 86 -6.11 1.20 1.16
CA LYS A 86 -7.18 1.05 2.15
C LYS A 86 -7.22 2.21 3.13
N GLY A 87 -8.42 2.64 3.47
CA GLY A 87 -8.64 3.51 4.64
C GLY A 87 -8.23 2.81 5.93
N GLY A 88 -7.92 3.60 6.95
CA GLY A 88 -7.34 3.12 8.20
C GLY A 88 -8.24 2.10 8.91
N PRO A 89 -7.64 1.20 9.72
CA PRO A 89 -8.42 0.26 10.53
C PRO A 89 -9.29 1.04 11.54
N PRO A 90 -10.38 0.43 12.03
CA PRO A 90 -11.17 1.04 13.08
C PRO A 90 -10.28 1.44 14.27
N ARG A 91 -10.37 2.70 14.72
CA ARG A 91 -9.78 3.11 16.01
C ARG A 91 -10.91 3.25 17.01
N ASP A 92 -10.69 2.71 18.21
CA ASP A 92 -11.62 2.81 19.33
C ASP A 92 -13.04 2.30 19.00
N GLY A 93 -13.12 1.20 18.22
CA GLY A 93 -14.40 0.59 17.81
C GLY A 93 -15.15 1.33 16.70
N ASN A 94 -14.61 2.44 16.19
CA ASN A 94 -15.20 3.20 15.10
C ASN A 94 -14.38 3.03 13.82
N ASN A 95 -15.03 2.67 12.72
CA ASN A 95 -14.40 2.65 11.40
C ASN A 95 -13.78 4.03 11.11
N ILE A 96 -12.48 4.08 10.87
CA ILE A 96 -11.87 5.28 10.28
C ILE A 96 -12.16 5.23 8.79
N TRP A 97 -13.22 5.90 8.39
CA TRP A 97 -13.42 6.22 6.99
C TRP A 97 -12.40 7.27 6.62
N THR A 98 -11.36 6.89 5.86
CA THR A 98 -10.47 7.90 5.30
C THR A 98 -11.23 8.64 4.23
N THR A 99 -11.49 9.93 4.48
CA THR A 99 -11.98 10.84 3.46
C THR A 99 -10.80 11.32 2.64
N TRP A 100 -10.78 11.01 1.34
CA TRP A 100 -9.79 11.53 0.40
C TRP A 100 -10.34 12.80 -0.24
N LEU A 101 -9.57 13.88 -0.09
CA LEU A 101 -9.92 15.21 -0.56
C LEU A 101 -8.87 15.72 -1.55
N LEU A 102 -9.32 16.64 -2.41
CA LEU A 102 -8.46 17.39 -3.32
C LEU A 102 -8.18 18.77 -2.69
N ASN A 103 -6.93 19.06 -2.37
CA ASN A 103 -6.48 20.41 -1.93
C ASN A 103 -5.56 21.10 -2.94
N SER A 104 -5.43 20.54 -4.14
CA SER A 104 -4.45 21.00 -5.13
C SER A 104 -5.14 21.65 -6.33
N ALA A 105 -4.37 22.42 -7.11
CA ALA A 105 -4.82 22.94 -8.40
C ALA A 105 -5.03 21.83 -9.46
N GLN A 106 -4.76 20.56 -9.13
CA GLN A 106 -4.97 19.44 -10.04
C GLN A 106 -6.46 19.24 -10.31
N ILE A 107 -6.77 18.67 -11.47
CA ILE A 107 -8.15 18.46 -11.94
C ILE A 107 -8.76 17.12 -11.49
N CYS A 108 -7.96 16.24 -10.86
CA CYS A 108 -8.41 14.94 -10.37
C CYS A 108 -7.61 14.52 -9.14
N THR A 109 -8.10 13.51 -8.41
CA THR A 109 -7.42 12.91 -7.24
C THR A 109 -6.48 11.77 -7.65
N ILE A 110 -6.86 10.99 -8.65
CA ILE A 110 -6.12 9.80 -9.11
C ILE A 110 -6.07 9.80 -10.64
N PHE A 111 -4.86 9.77 -11.20
CA PHE A 111 -4.62 9.62 -12.62
C PHE A 111 -3.93 8.28 -12.91
N LEU A 112 -4.63 7.31 -13.50
CA LEU A 112 -4.12 5.97 -13.77
C LEU A 112 -3.71 5.83 -15.25
N VAL A 113 -2.40 5.95 -15.52
CA VAL A 113 -1.83 5.70 -16.85
C VAL A 113 -1.79 4.20 -17.12
N GLU A 114 -1.21 3.44 -16.20
CA GLU A 114 -1.12 1.98 -16.29
C GLU A 114 -1.08 1.38 -14.89
N GLY A 115 -1.70 0.22 -14.71
CA GLY A 115 -1.64 -0.58 -13.50
C GLY A 115 -3.02 -1.03 -13.04
N ASP A 116 -3.02 -1.88 -12.00
CA ASP A 116 -4.23 -2.35 -11.35
C ASP A 116 -4.34 -1.67 -9.98
N LEU A 117 -5.40 -0.88 -9.78
CA LEU A 117 -5.67 -0.16 -8.53
C LEU A 117 -6.96 -0.68 -7.88
N THR A 118 -6.86 -1.04 -6.60
CA THR A 118 -7.99 -1.35 -5.74
C THR A 118 -8.09 -0.34 -4.61
N LEU A 119 -9.27 0.25 -4.41
CA LEU A 119 -9.56 1.17 -3.31
C LEU A 119 -10.53 0.48 -2.34
N GLN A 120 -10.25 0.56 -1.03
CA GLN A 120 -11.07 -0.06 0.01
C GLN A 120 -11.29 0.92 1.17
N ASN A 121 -12.53 1.03 1.67
CA ASN A 121 -12.86 1.87 2.82
C ASN A 121 -12.41 3.34 2.68
N ILE A 122 -12.46 3.86 1.45
CA ILE A 122 -12.18 5.26 1.13
C ILE A 122 -13.50 5.95 0.81
N GLN A 123 -13.73 7.09 1.44
CA GLN A 123 -14.77 8.03 1.04
C GLN A 123 -14.13 9.16 0.25
N PHE A 124 -14.75 9.58 -0.85
CA PHE A 124 -14.34 10.79 -1.58
C PHE A 124 -15.23 11.95 -1.19
N ASN A 125 -14.64 13.11 -0.91
CA ASN A 125 -15.38 14.35 -0.68
C ASN A 125 -14.83 15.45 -1.60
N PHE A 126 -15.69 15.98 -2.46
CA PHE A 126 -15.37 17.02 -3.42
C PHE A 126 -16.48 18.06 -3.42
N THR A 127 -16.08 19.33 -3.52
CA THR A 127 -17.01 20.42 -3.81
C THR A 127 -16.90 20.73 -5.29
N LEU A 128 -17.99 20.55 -6.03
CA LEU A 128 -18.11 21.00 -7.41
C LEU A 128 -18.27 22.53 -7.40
N SER A 129 -17.19 23.28 -7.18
CA SER A 129 -17.22 24.75 -7.21
C SER A 129 -16.70 25.35 -8.52
N ASP A 130 -16.12 24.51 -9.38
CA ASP A 130 -15.78 24.74 -10.79
C ASP A 130 -15.92 23.36 -11.47
N ASP A 131 -15.81 23.24 -12.79
CA ASP A 131 -15.95 22.00 -13.61
C ASP A 131 -15.00 20.81 -13.26
N ARG A 132 -14.54 20.70 -12.02
CA ARG A 132 -13.62 19.69 -11.50
C ARG A 132 -14.40 18.45 -11.09
N ILE A 133 -14.43 17.49 -12.01
CA ILE A 133 -15.00 16.16 -11.82
C ILE A 133 -13.99 15.28 -11.06
N LEU A 134 -14.45 14.38 -10.19
CA LEU A 134 -13.65 13.25 -9.75
C LEU A 134 -13.42 12.31 -10.94
N ILE A 135 -12.32 12.52 -11.66
CA ILE A 135 -11.93 11.64 -12.76
C ILE A 135 -10.98 10.60 -12.20
N ILE A 136 -11.42 9.34 -12.09
CA ILE A 136 -10.50 8.19 -12.13
C ILE A 136 -10.27 7.93 -13.62
N ALA A 137 -9.27 8.60 -14.19
CA ALA A 137 -8.93 8.43 -15.60
C ALA A 137 -8.08 7.19 -15.74
N SER A 138 -8.51 6.22 -16.54
CA SER A 138 -7.65 5.14 -17.03
C SER A 138 -7.23 5.46 -18.47
N SER A 139 -5.98 5.19 -18.85
CA SER A 139 -5.51 5.41 -20.23
C SER A 139 -6.28 4.58 -21.28
N MET A 140 -7.01 3.54 -20.86
CA MET A 140 -7.82 2.68 -21.73
C MET A 140 -9.30 3.12 -21.82
N GLY A 141 -9.65 4.30 -21.26
CA GLY A 141 -11.00 4.87 -21.30
C GLY A 141 -11.37 5.55 -19.99
N PHE A 142 -12.12 6.65 -20.09
CA PHE A 142 -12.68 7.33 -18.93
C PHE A 142 -13.78 6.46 -18.33
N LYS A 143 -13.58 5.92 -17.12
CA LYS A 143 -14.70 5.48 -16.27
C LYS A 143 -15.05 6.63 -15.36
N THR A 144 -15.88 7.55 -15.85
CA THR A 144 -16.47 8.59 -15.03
C THR A 144 -17.41 7.92 -14.05
N PHE A 145 -17.05 7.89 -12.77
CA PHE A 145 -17.99 7.56 -11.70
C PHE A 145 -18.84 8.81 -11.47
N LEU A 146 -19.98 8.90 -12.14
CA LEU A 146 -21.00 9.85 -11.76
C LEU A 146 -21.51 9.40 -10.39
N LEU A 147 -21.27 10.22 -9.37
CA LEU A 147 -21.86 10.03 -8.06
C LEU A 147 -23.26 10.62 -8.14
N ASP A 148 -24.27 9.76 -8.17
CA ASP A 148 -25.65 10.18 -8.02
C ASP A 148 -25.78 10.94 -6.69
N GLN A 149 -26.32 12.17 -6.78
CA GLN A 149 -26.51 13.10 -5.66
C GLN A 149 -27.58 12.59 -4.69
#